data_AF-A0A838EN61-F1
#
_entry.id   AF-A0A838EN61-F1
#
_cell.length_a   1.000
_cell.length_b   1.000
_cell.length_c   1.000
_cell.angle_alpha   90.00
_cell.angle_beta   90.00
_cell.angle_gamma   90.00
#
_symmetry.space_group_name_H-M   'P 1'
#
loop_
_entity.id
_entity.type
_entity.pdbx_description
1 polymer ?
#
loop_
_entity_poly.entity_id
_entity_poly.type
_entity_poly.pdbx_seq_one_letter_code
_entity_poly.pdbx_strand_id
1 'polypeptide(L)'
;MSEHVQIQTYATCSQQTLQEVLQRYRNSIANMGCNDPQALTWISQIEWPTGNDDSFGDIYAAPFQLTLDQKQSIDCIGMSISFYTQVAIPSIEALPTWIGFNLIFDAQSLRKEHTSAYTAEAGVIIWHIMSQLARSFREIGVYFTDSWQENLSWRVLAEDVGDPWSFDLAIFPRTQAKHFAVVPSGFQGTMVENDFCFAQENRWITLPWKNENL
;
A
#
# COMPACT_ATOMS: atom_id res chain seq x y z
N MET A 1 -17.09 -0.58 -15.84
CA MET A 1 -15.79 -1.13 -15.42
C MET A 1 -15.70 -0.84 -13.93
N SER A 2 -15.46 -1.83 -13.07
CA SER A 2 -15.27 -1.56 -11.63
C SER A 2 -13.95 -0.81 -11.48
N GLU A 3 -13.96 0.23 -10.66
CA GLU A 3 -12.79 1.05 -10.38
C GLU A 3 -12.15 0.52 -9.09
N HIS A 4 -10.84 0.34 -9.10
CA HIS A 4 -10.10 -0.21 -7.98
C HIS A 4 -9.16 0.83 -7.40
N VAL A 5 -9.02 0.78 -6.09
CA VAL A 5 -8.04 1.53 -5.32
C VAL A 5 -7.28 0.54 -4.46
N GLN A 6 -6.07 0.92 -4.08
CA GLN A 6 -5.16 -0.02 -3.44
C GLN A 6 -4.30 0.63 -2.38
N ILE A 7 -3.98 -0.14 -1.34
CA ILE A 7 -2.92 0.19 -0.40
C ILE A 7 -1.68 -0.57 -0.82
N GLN A 8 -0.61 0.16 -1.12
CA GLN A 8 0.66 -0.35 -1.60
C GLN A 8 1.76 -0.16 -0.57
N THR A 9 2.56 -1.18 -0.33
CA THR A 9 3.80 -1.09 0.45
C THR A 9 4.89 -1.95 -0.18
N TYR A 10 6.15 -1.68 0.17
CA TYR A 10 7.29 -2.27 -0.51
C TYR A 10 8.40 -2.62 0.47
N ALA A 11 9.14 -3.67 0.13
CA ALA A 11 10.31 -4.10 0.87
C ALA A 11 11.45 -4.47 -0.08
N THR A 12 12.69 -4.29 0.38
CA THR A 12 13.83 -4.92 -0.28
C THR A 12 13.86 -6.40 0.07
N CYS A 13 14.18 -7.24 -0.91
CA CYS A 13 14.15 -8.68 -0.75
C CYS A 13 15.27 -9.36 -1.55
N SER A 14 15.71 -10.52 -1.07
CA SER A 14 16.58 -11.46 -1.76
C SER A 14 15.95 -12.85 -1.67
N GLN A 15 16.49 -13.82 -2.41
CA GLN A 15 16.04 -15.21 -2.31
C GLN A 15 16.14 -15.73 -0.86
N GLN A 16 17.17 -15.31 -0.13
CA GLN A 16 17.43 -15.73 1.25
C GLN A 16 16.45 -15.09 2.24
N THR A 17 15.99 -13.87 1.97
CA THR A 17 15.13 -13.10 2.90
C THR A 17 13.65 -13.15 2.54
N LEU A 18 13.27 -13.78 1.42
CA LEU A 18 11.88 -13.80 0.93
C LEU A 18 10.89 -14.29 1.97
N GLN A 19 11.17 -15.44 2.58
CA GLN A 19 10.26 -16.04 3.56
C GLN A 19 10.07 -15.15 4.79
N GLU A 20 11.12 -14.44 5.21
CA GLU A 20 11.02 -13.48 6.32
C GLU A 20 10.14 -12.27 5.95
N VAL A 21 10.30 -11.75 4.73
CA VAL A 21 9.53 -10.61 4.22
C VAL A 21 8.05 -10.97 4.01
N LEU A 22 7.76 -12.16 3.48
CA LEU A 22 6.40 -12.70 3.36
C LEU A 22 5.77 -12.96 4.73
N GLN A 23 6.52 -13.53 5.67
CA GLN A 23 6.03 -13.75 7.04
C GLN A 23 5.71 -12.43 7.74
N ARG A 24 6.54 -11.39 7.53
CA ARG A 24 6.27 -10.03 8.01
C ARG A 24 4.95 -9.50 7.45
N TYR A 25 4.74 -9.58 6.13
CA TYR A 25 3.49 -9.14 5.50
C TYR A 25 2.27 -9.93 6.01
N ARG A 26 2.38 -11.26 6.04
CA ARG A 26 1.34 -12.16 6.57
C ARG A 26 0.95 -11.80 8.00
N ASN A 27 1.93 -11.53 8.87
CA ASN A 27 1.68 -11.13 10.25
C ASN A 27 0.98 -9.77 10.31
N SER A 28 1.39 -8.79 9.50
CA SER A 28 0.69 -7.50 9.41
C SER A 28 -0.78 -7.67 9.01
N ILE A 29 -1.05 -8.49 7.99
CA ILE A 29 -2.41 -8.78 7.51
C ILE A 29 -3.25 -9.49 8.57
N ALA A 30 -2.69 -10.49 9.25
CA ALA A 30 -3.37 -11.18 10.35
C ALA A 30 -3.66 -10.24 11.54
N ASN A 31 -2.72 -9.35 11.88
CA ASN A 31 -2.91 -8.35 12.94
C ASN A 31 -3.99 -7.32 12.60
N MET A 32 -4.28 -7.11 11.31
CA MET A 32 -5.41 -6.30 10.83
C MET A 32 -6.73 -7.09 10.79
N GLY A 33 -6.79 -8.25 11.44
CA GLY A 33 -8.00 -9.04 11.62
C GLY A 33 -8.35 -9.93 10.43
N CYS A 34 -7.43 -10.16 9.49
CA CYS A 34 -7.63 -11.17 8.46
C CYS A 34 -7.66 -12.57 9.09
N ASN A 35 -8.83 -13.23 9.02
CA ASN A 35 -9.02 -14.60 9.51
C ASN A 35 -9.20 -15.61 8.37
N ASP A 36 -9.03 -15.21 7.11
CA ASP A 36 -9.13 -16.10 5.95
C ASP A 36 -7.86 -16.99 5.87
N PRO A 37 -7.97 -18.30 6.13
CA PRO A 37 -6.81 -19.20 6.08
C PRO A 37 -6.26 -19.35 4.67
N GLN A 38 -7.08 -19.22 3.63
CA GLN A 38 -6.65 -19.33 2.24
C GLN A 38 -5.78 -18.13 1.86
N ALA A 39 -6.22 -16.91 2.18
CA ALA A 39 -5.43 -15.70 1.96
C ALA A 39 -4.08 -15.75 2.69
N LEU A 40 -4.08 -16.13 3.97
CA LEU A 40 -2.85 -16.22 4.77
C LEU A 40 -1.91 -17.34 4.32
N THR A 41 -2.45 -18.46 3.82
CA THR A 41 -1.65 -19.56 3.28
C THR A 41 -1.05 -19.19 1.93
N TRP A 42 -1.82 -18.50 1.08
CA TRP A 42 -1.37 -18.03 -0.22
C TRP A 42 -0.12 -17.12 -0.11
N ILE A 43 -0.10 -16.18 0.84
CA ILE A 43 1.09 -15.33 1.10
C ILE A 43 2.33 -16.18 1.38
N SER A 44 2.20 -17.27 2.14
CA SER A 44 3.32 -18.16 2.49
C SER A 44 3.76 -19.07 1.36
N GLN A 45 2.97 -19.19 0.28
CA GLN A 45 3.27 -20.03 -0.87
C GLN A 45 3.98 -19.28 -2.00
N ILE A 46 4.17 -17.97 -1.86
CA ILE A 46 4.92 -17.18 -2.83
C ILE A 46 6.38 -17.63 -2.84
N GLU A 47 6.87 -17.99 -4.03
CA GLU A 47 8.23 -18.47 -4.27
C GLU A 47 9.09 -17.39 -4.92
N TRP A 48 10.41 -17.58 -4.89
CA TRP A 48 11.33 -16.66 -5.56
C TRP A 48 11.21 -16.85 -7.08
N PRO A 49 11.10 -15.76 -7.87
CA PRO A 49 10.94 -15.87 -9.32
C PRO A 49 12.15 -16.59 -9.96
N THR A 50 11.87 -17.56 -10.82
CA THR A 50 12.91 -18.37 -11.49
C THR A 50 13.14 -17.99 -12.95
N GLY A 51 12.19 -17.27 -13.55
CA GLY A 51 12.29 -16.71 -14.89
C GLY A 51 11.67 -15.31 -15.02
N ASN A 52 11.79 -14.72 -16.21
CA ASN A 52 11.28 -13.38 -16.52
C ASN A 52 9.75 -13.31 -16.42
N ASP A 53 9.06 -14.39 -16.78
CA ASP A 53 7.59 -14.46 -16.79
C ASP A 53 6.99 -14.61 -15.38
N ASP A 54 7.79 -15.08 -14.40
CA ASP A 54 7.37 -15.22 -12.99
C ASP A 54 7.34 -13.89 -12.23
N SER A 55 7.85 -12.81 -12.83
CA SER A 55 7.98 -11.51 -12.15
C SER A 55 6.73 -10.62 -12.22
N PHE A 56 5.72 -11.02 -13.00
CA PHE A 56 4.49 -10.23 -13.24
C PHE A 56 3.48 -10.21 -12.09
N GLY A 57 3.83 -10.81 -10.96
CA GLY A 57 3.11 -10.70 -9.70
C GLY A 57 2.06 -11.78 -9.50
N ASP A 58 2.10 -12.38 -8.33
CA ASP A 58 1.10 -13.34 -7.88
C ASP A 58 -0.14 -12.58 -7.42
N ILE A 59 -1.31 -13.01 -7.88
CA ILE A 59 -2.59 -12.38 -7.55
C ILE A 59 -3.46 -13.37 -6.76
N TYR A 60 -3.87 -12.96 -5.57
CA TYR A 60 -4.96 -13.58 -4.84
C TYR A 60 -6.27 -12.90 -5.24
N ALA A 61 -6.92 -13.42 -6.27
CA ALA A 61 -8.14 -12.87 -6.86
C ALA A 61 -9.41 -13.35 -6.14
N ALA A 62 -9.38 -13.43 -4.81
CA ALA A 62 -10.54 -13.82 -3.99
C ALA A 62 -10.80 -12.76 -2.91
N PRO A 63 -12.07 -12.42 -2.66
CA PRO A 63 -12.42 -11.45 -1.64
C PRO A 63 -12.18 -12.03 -0.24
N PHE A 64 -11.72 -11.18 0.66
CA PHE A 64 -11.54 -11.50 2.08
C PHE A 64 -11.78 -10.23 2.91
N GLN A 65 -12.05 -10.40 4.20
CA GLN A 65 -12.37 -9.29 5.08
C GLN A 65 -11.23 -9.01 6.06
N LEU A 66 -10.98 -7.73 6.30
CA LEU A 66 -10.15 -7.25 7.41
C LEU A 66 -11.07 -6.73 8.51
N THR A 67 -10.92 -7.23 9.73
CA THR A 67 -11.68 -6.78 10.91
C THR A 67 -10.78 -6.00 11.87
N LEU A 68 -10.76 -4.69 11.75
CA LEU A 68 -9.94 -3.77 12.53
C LEU A 68 -10.50 -3.61 13.95
N ASP A 69 -9.63 -3.83 14.94
CA ASP A 69 -9.91 -3.68 16.39
C ASP A 69 -11.25 -4.30 16.85
N GLN A 70 -11.70 -5.37 16.17
CA GLN A 70 -12.98 -6.07 16.42
C GLN A 70 -14.24 -5.19 16.30
N LYS A 71 -14.15 -4.02 15.65
CA LYS A 71 -15.25 -3.04 15.56
C LYS A 71 -15.60 -2.63 14.14
N GLN A 72 -14.61 -2.50 13.28
CA GLN A 72 -14.79 -2.03 11.91
C GLN A 72 -14.31 -3.12 10.96
N SER A 73 -15.02 -3.29 9.84
CA SER A 73 -14.64 -4.27 8.83
C SER A 73 -14.62 -3.63 7.45
N ILE A 74 -13.68 -4.09 6.62
CA ILE A 74 -13.59 -3.70 5.23
C ILE A 74 -13.35 -4.92 4.36
N ASP A 75 -14.07 -4.99 3.25
CA ASP A 75 -13.92 -6.05 2.28
C ASP A 75 -12.79 -5.68 1.31
N CYS A 76 -11.78 -6.53 1.27
CA CYS A 76 -10.78 -6.54 0.22
C CYS A 76 -11.31 -7.40 -0.92
N ILE A 77 -11.18 -6.93 -2.16
CA ILE A 77 -11.56 -7.71 -3.34
C ILE A 77 -10.42 -8.62 -3.83
N GLY A 78 -9.23 -8.46 -3.24
CA GLY A 78 -8.07 -9.28 -3.51
C GLY A 78 -6.79 -8.64 -2.98
N MET A 79 -5.67 -9.29 -3.25
CA MET A 79 -4.33 -8.75 -3.03
C MET A 79 -3.39 -9.21 -4.14
N SER A 80 -2.32 -8.45 -4.38
CA SER A 80 -1.25 -8.87 -5.29
C SER A 80 0.12 -8.68 -4.65
N ILE A 81 1.05 -9.54 -5.04
CA ILE A 81 2.46 -9.49 -4.62
C ILE A 81 3.31 -9.52 -5.87
N SER A 82 4.12 -8.48 -6.10
CA SER A 82 4.90 -8.33 -7.32
C SER A 82 6.39 -8.22 -7.03
N PHE A 83 7.21 -8.87 -7.86
CA PHE A 83 8.67 -8.79 -7.76
C PHE A 83 9.22 -7.80 -8.77
N TYR A 84 9.97 -6.82 -8.30
CA TYR A 84 10.71 -5.87 -9.12
C TYR A 84 12.17 -6.30 -9.13
N THR A 85 12.49 -7.22 -10.03
CA THR A 85 13.86 -7.72 -10.29
C THR A 85 14.51 -6.92 -11.42
N GLN A 86 15.84 -6.98 -11.54
CA GLN A 86 16.58 -6.37 -12.66
C GLN A 86 16.04 -6.83 -14.02
N VAL A 87 15.63 -8.09 -14.09
CA VAL A 87 15.03 -8.69 -15.27
C VAL A 87 13.70 -8.00 -15.63
N ALA A 88 12.86 -7.71 -14.63
CA ALA A 88 11.57 -7.06 -14.82
C ALA A 88 11.72 -5.56 -15.13
N ILE A 89 12.73 -4.91 -14.53
CA ILE A 89 12.97 -3.48 -14.66
C ILE A 89 14.47 -3.24 -14.89
N PRO A 90 14.95 -3.15 -16.15
CA PRO A 90 16.38 -2.99 -16.43
C PRO A 90 17.04 -1.76 -15.79
N SER A 91 16.27 -0.72 -15.44
CA SER A 91 16.77 0.47 -14.74
C SER A 91 17.22 0.22 -13.29
N ILE A 92 16.92 -0.94 -12.69
CA ILE A 92 17.30 -1.25 -11.30
C ILE A 92 18.65 -1.98 -11.17
N GLU A 93 19.50 -1.97 -12.20
CA GLU A 93 20.78 -2.70 -12.30
C GLU A 93 21.71 -2.66 -11.06
N ALA A 94 21.61 -1.61 -10.23
CA ALA A 94 22.42 -1.42 -9.03
C ALA A 94 21.62 -1.42 -7.70
N LEU A 95 20.31 -1.64 -7.76
CA LEU A 95 19.41 -1.58 -6.61
C LEU A 95 19.07 -2.99 -6.10
N PRO A 96 18.74 -3.14 -4.81
CA PRO A 96 18.20 -4.40 -4.32
C PRO A 96 16.91 -4.77 -5.06
N THR A 97 16.64 -6.06 -5.24
CA THR A 97 15.33 -6.54 -5.70
C THR A 97 14.26 -6.05 -4.72
N TRP A 98 13.17 -5.51 -5.25
CA TRP A 98 12.03 -5.11 -4.43
C TRP A 98 10.89 -6.12 -4.56
N ILE A 99 10.09 -6.18 -3.50
CA ILE A 99 8.79 -6.85 -3.50
C ILE A 99 7.73 -5.82 -3.11
N GLY A 100 6.68 -5.71 -3.93
CA GLY A 100 5.52 -4.87 -3.68
C GLY A 100 4.34 -5.69 -3.20
N PHE A 101 3.60 -5.14 -2.25
CA PHE A 101 2.39 -5.71 -1.68
C PHE A 101 1.23 -4.75 -1.90
N ASN A 102 0.17 -5.23 -2.54
CA ASN A 102 -1.03 -4.45 -2.80
C ASN A 102 -2.24 -5.09 -2.16
N LEU A 103 -2.96 -4.34 -1.32
CA LEU A 103 -4.33 -4.66 -0.89
C LEU A 103 -5.31 -3.93 -1.81
N ILE A 104 -6.27 -4.65 -2.38
CA ILE A 104 -7.14 -4.12 -3.43
C ILE A 104 -8.57 -3.98 -2.89
N PHE A 105 -9.19 -2.83 -3.14
CA PHE A 105 -10.55 -2.49 -2.72
C PHE A 105 -11.38 -2.04 -3.91
N ASP A 106 -12.70 -2.26 -3.83
CA ASP A 106 -13.64 -1.63 -4.75
C ASP A 106 -13.81 -0.15 -4.40
N ALA A 107 -13.45 0.75 -5.32
CA ALA A 107 -13.47 2.19 -5.06
C ALA A 107 -14.87 2.72 -4.77
N GLN A 108 -15.91 2.08 -5.33
CA GLN A 108 -17.30 2.51 -5.13
C GLN A 108 -17.75 2.29 -3.69
N SER A 109 -17.34 1.18 -3.07
CA SER A 109 -17.63 0.90 -1.67
C SER A 109 -17.03 1.90 -0.67
N LEU A 110 -15.96 2.61 -1.06
CA LEU A 110 -15.25 3.56 -0.20
C LEU A 110 -15.68 5.01 -0.39
N ARG A 111 -16.42 5.31 -1.46
CA ARG A 111 -16.77 6.68 -1.85
C ARG A 111 -18.18 7.04 -1.44
N LYS A 112 -18.40 8.34 -1.21
CA LYS A 112 -19.75 8.86 -1.03
C LYS A 112 -20.49 8.82 -2.37
N GLU A 113 -21.73 8.37 -2.35
CA GLU A 113 -22.59 8.24 -3.53
C GLU A 113 -22.57 9.52 -4.40
N HIS A 114 -22.39 9.32 -5.71
CA HIS A 114 -22.28 10.39 -6.72
C HIS A 114 -21.12 11.37 -6.53
N THR A 115 -20.08 11.02 -5.76
CA THR A 115 -18.86 11.82 -5.64
C THR A 115 -17.61 10.97 -5.89
N SER A 116 -16.49 11.63 -6.21
CA SER A 116 -15.17 10.98 -6.28
C SER A 116 -14.46 10.94 -4.93
N ALA A 117 -15.09 11.43 -3.86
CA ALA A 117 -14.46 11.59 -2.55
C ALA A 117 -14.75 10.40 -1.63
N TYR A 118 -13.74 9.93 -0.93
CA TYR A 118 -13.82 8.88 0.07
C TYR A 118 -14.61 9.36 1.30
N THR A 119 -15.41 8.45 1.87
CA THR A 119 -16.19 8.74 3.07
C THR A 119 -15.28 8.92 4.29
N ALA A 120 -15.82 9.56 5.33
CA ALA A 120 -15.11 9.71 6.61
C ALA A 120 -14.77 8.34 7.24
N GLU A 121 -15.67 7.38 7.15
CA GLU A 121 -15.50 6.01 7.67
C GLU A 121 -14.39 5.27 6.91
N ALA A 122 -14.43 5.31 5.57
CA ALA A 122 -13.36 4.73 4.75
C ALA A 122 -12.01 5.36 5.09
N GLY A 123 -11.94 6.68 5.30
CA GLY A 123 -10.73 7.38 5.72
C GLY A 123 -10.13 6.80 7.01
N VAL A 124 -10.93 6.58 8.04
CA VAL A 124 -10.47 6.01 9.32
C VAL A 124 -9.92 4.60 9.14
N ILE A 125 -10.64 3.75 8.41
CA ILE A 125 -10.26 2.36 8.16
C ILE A 125 -8.96 2.28 7.36
N ILE A 126 -8.88 3.00 6.23
CA ILE A 126 -7.69 3.02 5.36
C ILE A 126 -6.48 3.56 6.13
N TRP A 127 -6.68 4.61 6.92
CA TRP A 127 -5.63 5.17 7.77
C TRP A 127 -5.08 4.16 8.78
N HIS A 128 -5.95 3.41 9.44
CA HIS A 128 -5.54 2.39 10.39
C HIS A 128 -4.71 1.30 9.69
N ILE A 129 -5.18 0.79 8.55
CA ILE A 129 -4.46 -0.23 7.77
C ILE A 129 -3.07 0.28 7.36
N MET A 130 -3.01 1.48 6.78
CA MET A 130 -1.76 2.08 6.35
C MET A 130 -0.79 2.30 7.51
N SER A 131 -1.29 2.71 8.69
CA SER A 131 -0.47 2.91 9.88
C SER A 131 0.17 1.59 10.36
N GLN A 132 -0.58 0.48 10.35
CA GLN A 132 -0.04 -0.84 10.71
C GLN A 132 1.02 -1.31 9.72
N LEU A 133 0.78 -1.11 8.43
CA LEU A 133 1.77 -1.43 7.38
C LEU A 133 3.01 -0.53 7.51
N ALA A 134 2.86 0.76 7.79
CA ALA A 134 3.97 1.71 7.90
C ALA A 134 4.88 1.43 9.11
N ARG A 135 4.36 0.77 10.15
CA ARG A 135 5.17 0.25 11.26
C ARG A 135 5.98 -0.98 10.87
N SER A 136 5.44 -1.81 9.97
CA SER A 136 6.04 -3.07 9.54
C SER A 136 7.03 -2.88 8.38
N PHE A 137 6.78 -1.89 7.52
CA PHE A 137 7.53 -1.59 6.30
C PHE A 137 7.99 -0.14 6.34
N ARG A 138 9.30 0.03 6.55
CA ARG A 138 9.98 1.31 6.83
C ARG A 138 10.88 1.75 5.67
N GLU A 139 10.90 1.00 4.58
CA GLU A 139 11.84 1.17 3.49
C GLU A 139 11.52 2.44 2.69
N ILE A 140 10.31 2.53 2.12
CA ILE A 140 9.90 3.71 1.35
C ILE A 140 8.58 4.34 1.82
N GLY A 141 7.70 3.55 2.46
CA GLY A 141 6.41 4.02 2.95
C GLY A 141 5.24 3.16 2.45
N VAL A 142 4.05 3.63 2.76
CA VAL A 142 2.76 3.02 2.40
C VAL A 142 1.93 4.07 1.68
N TYR A 143 1.31 3.68 0.58
CA TYR A 143 0.57 4.57 -0.32
C TYR A 143 -0.83 4.04 -0.53
N PHE A 144 -1.80 4.93 -0.59
CA PHE A 144 -3.14 4.65 -1.07
C PHE A 144 -3.31 5.34 -2.43
N THR A 145 -3.56 4.54 -3.46
CA THR A 145 -3.52 4.98 -4.86
C THR A 145 -4.73 4.45 -5.63
N ASP A 146 -5.11 5.15 -6.68
CA ASP A 146 -5.98 4.59 -7.71
C ASP A 146 -5.17 3.76 -8.72
N SER A 147 -5.87 3.04 -9.60
CA SER A 147 -5.25 2.19 -10.62
C SER A 147 -4.38 2.95 -11.63
N TRP A 148 -4.54 4.27 -11.78
CA TRP A 148 -3.72 5.08 -12.67
C TRP A 148 -2.38 5.49 -12.04
N GLN A 149 -2.34 5.50 -10.71
CA GLN A 149 -1.19 5.92 -9.92
C GLN A 149 -0.33 4.74 -9.42
N GLU A 150 -0.71 3.51 -9.74
CA GLU A 150 -0.04 2.29 -9.33
C GLU A 150 1.47 2.35 -9.56
N ASN A 151 2.25 2.08 -8.49
CA ASN A 151 3.71 2.01 -8.48
C ASN A 151 4.44 3.33 -8.79
N LEU A 152 3.77 4.41 -9.18
CA LEU A 152 4.44 5.66 -9.57
C LEU A 152 5.26 6.27 -8.42
N SER A 153 4.69 6.30 -7.22
CA SER A 153 5.36 6.87 -6.05
C SER A 153 6.58 6.03 -5.61
N TRP A 154 6.52 4.70 -5.71
CA TRP A 154 7.67 3.84 -5.44
C TRP A 154 8.81 4.07 -6.44
N ARG A 155 8.50 4.21 -7.73
CA ARG A 155 9.51 4.42 -8.79
C ARG A 155 10.34 5.67 -8.57
N VAL A 156 9.75 6.73 -8.04
CA VAL A 156 10.50 7.95 -7.72
C VAL A 156 11.51 7.71 -6.59
N LEU A 157 11.14 6.90 -5.60
CA LEU A 157 11.97 6.68 -4.42
C LEU A 157 13.05 5.61 -4.67
N ALA A 158 12.75 4.63 -5.52
CA ALA A 158 13.69 3.57 -5.87
C ALA A 158 14.56 3.96 -7.07
N GLU A 159 13.98 4.51 -8.14
CA GLU A 159 14.64 4.78 -9.43
C GLU A 159 14.97 6.27 -9.66
N ASP A 160 14.56 7.19 -8.78
CA ASP A 160 14.65 8.65 -8.98
C ASP A 160 13.90 9.14 -10.25
N VAL A 161 12.80 8.47 -10.64
CA VAL A 161 12.00 8.78 -11.83
C VAL A 161 10.52 9.01 -11.49
N GLY A 162 9.95 10.15 -11.92
CA GLY A 162 8.51 10.44 -11.88
C GLY A 162 8.11 11.56 -10.91
N ASP A 163 6.84 11.58 -10.52
CA ASP A 163 6.28 12.51 -9.52
C ASP A 163 6.01 11.78 -8.19
N PRO A 164 6.71 12.13 -7.09
CA PRO A 164 6.56 11.44 -5.81
C PRO A 164 5.19 11.66 -5.18
N TRP A 165 4.42 12.65 -5.66
CA TRP A 165 3.08 13.00 -5.15
C TRP A 165 1.94 12.25 -5.85
N SER A 166 2.24 11.13 -6.52
CA SER A 166 1.26 10.29 -7.21
C SER A 166 0.55 9.35 -6.23
N PHE A 167 -0.26 9.90 -5.32
CA PHE A 167 -1.08 9.16 -4.37
C PHE A 167 -2.26 9.99 -3.85
N ASP A 168 -3.29 9.32 -3.35
CA ASP A 168 -4.42 9.96 -2.65
C ASP A 168 -4.12 10.15 -1.15
N LEU A 169 -3.33 9.25 -0.56
CA LEU A 169 -2.82 9.30 0.81
C LEU A 169 -1.49 8.53 0.90
N ALA A 170 -0.53 9.02 1.71
CA ALA A 170 0.73 8.34 1.94
C ALA A 170 1.19 8.50 3.39
N ILE A 171 1.87 7.48 3.90
CA ILE A 171 2.64 7.49 5.15
C ILE A 171 4.06 7.04 4.80
N PHE A 172 5.06 7.91 4.97
CA PHE A 172 6.44 7.58 4.65
C PHE A 172 7.41 8.00 5.76
N PRO A 173 8.50 7.23 5.94
CA PRO A 173 9.48 7.51 6.98
C PRO A 173 10.23 8.81 6.69
N ARG A 174 10.70 9.48 7.75
CA ARG A 174 11.50 10.72 7.65
C ARG A 174 12.74 10.61 6.76
N THR A 175 13.28 9.41 6.59
CA THR A 175 14.41 9.14 5.69
C THR A 175 14.10 9.52 4.24
N GLN A 176 12.81 9.54 3.86
CA GLN A 176 12.36 9.91 2.50
C GLN A 176 12.06 11.41 2.34
N ALA A 177 12.23 12.23 3.39
CA ALA A 177 11.84 13.65 3.38
C ALA A 177 12.41 14.46 2.21
N LYS A 178 13.63 14.11 1.74
CA LYS A 178 14.28 14.80 0.61
C LYS A 178 13.44 14.78 -0.67
N HIS A 179 12.63 13.74 -0.87
CA HIS A 179 11.77 13.59 -2.06
C HIS A 179 10.48 14.42 -1.95
N PHE A 180 10.13 14.89 -0.75
CA PHE A 180 8.87 15.58 -0.44
C PHE A 180 9.08 17.01 0.08
N ALA A 181 10.23 17.61 -0.24
CA ALA A 181 10.61 18.92 0.27
C ALA A 181 9.66 20.06 -0.18
N VAL A 182 9.06 19.92 -1.36
CA VAL A 182 8.08 20.87 -1.91
C VAL A 182 6.72 20.20 -1.94
N VAL A 183 5.84 20.63 -1.05
CA VAL A 183 4.46 20.11 -0.96
C VAL A 183 3.58 20.84 -1.99
N PRO A 184 2.97 20.13 -2.96
CA PRO A 184 2.09 20.73 -3.95
C PRO A 184 0.83 21.32 -3.31
N SER A 185 0.23 22.31 -3.97
CA SER A 185 -1.09 22.80 -3.59
C SER A 185 -2.13 21.69 -3.64
N GLY A 186 -3.00 21.62 -2.64
CA GLY A 186 -4.04 20.59 -2.56
C GLY A 186 -3.62 19.33 -1.79
N PHE A 187 -2.40 19.27 -1.25
CA PHE A 187 -2.01 18.28 -0.25
C PHE A 187 -2.02 18.90 1.16
N GLN A 188 -2.59 18.17 2.12
CA GLN A 188 -2.45 18.46 3.54
C GLN A 188 -1.56 17.42 4.20
N GLY A 189 -0.66 17.87 5.08
CA GLY A 189 0.25 17.00 5.82
C GLY A 189 -0.06 16.91 7.31
N THR A 190 0.31 15.80 7.93
CA THR A 190 0.38 15.60 9.39
C THR A 190 1.57 14.70 9.75
N MET A 191 1.76 14.48 11.04
CA MET A 191 2.73 13.52 11.59
C MET A 191 2.01 12.40 12.32
N VAL A 192 2.42 11.15 12.10
CA VAL A 192 2.05 10.01 12.95
C VAL A 192 3.32 9.44 13.53
N GLU A 193 3.38 9.41 14.86
CA GLU A 193 4.60 9.01 15.57
C GLU A 193 5.81 9.81 15.07
N ASN A 194 6.64 9.21 14.21
CA ASN A 194 7.81 9.83 13.60
C ASN A 194 7.75 9.90 12.06
N ASP A 195 6.61 9.65 11.43
CA ASP A 195 6.46 9.59 9.99
C ASP A 195 5.68 10.76 9.42
N PHE A 196 6.05 11.13 8.19
CA PHE A 196 5.31 12.12 7.43
C PHE A 196 4.10 11.46 6.78
N CYS A 197 2.97 12.14 6.90
CA CYS A 197 1.72 11.69 6.31
C CYS A 197 1.14 12.81 5.45
N PHE A 198 0.70 12.50 4.25
CA PHE A 198 0.11 13.47 3.33
C PHE A 198 -1.12 12.89 2.64
N ALA A 199 -2.14 13.72 2.44
CA ALA A 199 -3.36 13.36 1.72
C ALA A 199 -3.72 14.44 0.71
N GLN A 200 -4.23 14.02 -0.45
CA GLN A 200 -4.77 14.92 -1.45
C GLN A 200 -6.17 15.39 -1.00
N GLU A 201 -6.30 16.65 -0.60
CA GLU A 201 -7.47 17.19 0.11
C GLU A 201 -8.80 16.93 -0.60
N ASN A 202 -8.84 17.07 -1.93
CA ASN A 202 -10.07 16.92 -2.72
C ASN A 202 -10.56 15.47 -2.85
N ARG A 203 -9.78 14.48 -2.41
CA ARG A 203 -10.15 13.06 -2.42
C ARG A 203 -10.93 12.64 -1.18
N TRP A 204 -11.01 13.48 -0.15
CA TRP A 204 -11.56 13.09 1.15
C TRP A 204 -12.69 14.02 1.57
N ILE A 205 -13.82 13.48 2.00
CA ILE A 205 -14.87 14.30 2.65
C ILE A 205 -14.34 14.90 3.95
N THR A 206 -13.62 14.08 4.72
CA THR A 206 -12.85 14.49 5.90
C THR A 206 -11.50 13.82 5.82
N LEU A 207 -10.43 14.55 6.14
CA LEU A 207 -9.09 13.96 6.11
C LEU A 207 -8.98 12.76 7.07
N PRO A 208 -8.26 11.70 6.67
CA PRO A 208 -8.25 10.42 7.37
C PRO A 208 -7.91 10.50 8.87
N TRP A 209 -6.98 11.39 9.24
CA TRP A 209 -6.51 11.59 10.62
C TRP A 209 -7.32 12.61 11.43
N LYS A 210 -8.37 13.23 10.88
CA LYS A 210 -9.17 14.22 11.63
C LYS A 210 -10.32 13.59 12.45
N ASN A 211 -10.55 12.29 12.32
CA ASN A 211 -11.67 11.57 12.92
C ASN A 211 -11.25 10.51 13.95
N GLU A 212 -10.31 10.82 14.84
CA GLU A 212 -9.85 9.88 15.90
C GLU A 212 -10.88 9.58 17.00
N ASN A 213 -12.13 10.05 16.87
CA ASN A 213 -13.20 9.92 17.88
C ASN A 213 -14.32 8.92 17.50
N LEU A 214 -14.06 7.96 16.61
CA LEU A 214 -14.97 6.85 16.28
C LEU A 214 -14.44 5.51 16.80
#